data_AF-X1VT70-F1
#
_entry.id   AF-X1VT70-F1
#
_cell.length_a   1.000
_cell.length_b   1.000
_cell.length_c   1.000
_cell.angle_alpha   90.00
_cell.angle_beta   90.00
_cell.angle_gamma   90.00
#
_symmetry.space_group_name_H-M   'P 1'
#
loop_
_entity.id
_entity.type
_entity.pdbx_description
1 polymer ?
#
loop_
_entity_poly.entity_id
_entity_poly.type
_entity_poly.pdbx_seq_one_letter_code
_entity_poly.pdbx_strand_id
1 'polypeptide(L)' 'MENEVYLLASGQTGGEYYGRSKIIDYEGNILAKFEEEEGLKIAEIDLARQEKWRKIVTLFEDRRPELYRLG' A
#
# COMPACT_ATOMS: atom_id res chain seq x y z
N MET A 1 -4.24 -5.97 3.94
CA MET A 1 -4.22 -4.48 4.04
C MET A 1 -5.66 -3.96 4.11
N GLU A 2 -5.97 -2.88 4.84
CA GLU A 2 -7.38 -2.51 5.17
C GLU A 2 -8.23 -2.07 3.96
N ASN A 3 -7.59 -1.45 2.96
CA ASN A 3 -8.27 -0.83 1.81
C ASN A 3 -7.99 -1.57 0.49
N GLU A 4 -7.21 -2.66 0.55
CA GLU A 4 -6.88 -3.49 -0.61
C GLU A 4 -6.38 -2.65 -1.80
N VAL A 5 -5.42 -1.76 -1.54
CA VAL A 5 -4.81 -0.85 -2.52
C VAL A 5 -3.32 -1.10 -2.62
N TYR A 6 -2.74 -0.83 -3.78
CA TYR A 6 -1.30 -0.62 -3.87
C TYR A 6 -0.94 0.68 -3.14
N LEU A 7 0.04 0.62 -2.24
CA LEU A 7 0.54 1.78 -1.50
C LEU A 7 1.94 2.13 -2.00
N LEU A 8 2.09 3.35 -2.52
CA LEU A 8 3.37 3.91 -2.92
C LEU A 8 3.71 5.06 -1.97
N ALA A 9 4.74 4.86 -1.15
CA ALA A 9 5.25 5.88 -0.25
C ALA A 9 6.64 6.30 -0.69
N SER A 10 6.80 7.57 -1.07
CA SER A 10 8.10 8.16 -1.38
C SER A 10 8.46 9.19 -0.31
N GLY A 11 9.64 9.05 0.27
CA GLY A 11 10.19 9.92 1.30
C GLY A 11 11.62 10.31 0.99
N GLN A 12 12.01 11.51 1.42
CA GLN A 12 13.39 11.98 1.36
C GLN A 12 14.27 11.18 2.33
N THR A 13 15.54 10.98 1.98
CA THR A 13 16.54 10.31 2.82
C THR A 13 17.78 11.19 3.01
N GLY A 14 18.58 10.89 4.04
CA GLY A 14 19.74 11.69 4.45
C GLY A 14 19.43 12.78 5.48
N GLY A 15 20.43 13.22 6.24
CA GLY A 15 20.25 14.24 7.28
C GLY A 15 19.24 13.81 8.36
N GLU A 16 18.21 14.63 8.58
CA GLU A 16 17.12 14.37 9.54
C GLU A 16 15.98 13.53 8.96
N TYR A 17 16.05 13.15 7.68
CA TYR A 17 14.97 12.44 7.00
C TYR A 17 15.14 10.92 7.07
N TYR A 18 14.06 10.22 7.42
CA TYR A 18 14.08 8.78 7.66
C TYR A 18 14.04 7.91 6.39
N GLY A 19 13.80 8.47 5.20
CA GLY A 19 13.69 7.69 3.97
C GLY A 19 12.61 6.62 4.05
N ARG A 20 12.99 5.36 3.84
CA ARG A 20 12.11 4.18 3.88
C ARG A 20 10.92 4.23 2.93
N SER A 21 11.19 4.80 1.75
CA SER A 21 10.31 4.71 0.58
C SER A 21 10.01 3.25 0.26
N LYS A 22 8.76 2.95 -0.10
CA LYS A 22 8.31 1.58 -0.34
C LYS A 22 7.09 1.50 -1.23
N ILE A 23 6.99 0.38 -1.93
CA ILE A 23 5.84 -0.04 -2.73
C ILE A 23 5.31 -1.31 -2.08
N ILE A 24 4.03 -1.28 -1.71
CA ILE A 24 3.34 -2.41 -1.08
C ILE A 24 2.13 -2.79 -1.94
N ASP A 25 1.89 -4.09 -2.13
CA ASP A 25 0.71 -4.58 -2.83
C ASP A 25 -0.57 -4.51 -1.98
N TYR A 26 -1.69 -4.87 -2.60
CA TYR A 26 -3.02 -4.84 -1.99
C TYR A 26 -3.22 -5.89 -0.88
N GLU A 27 -2.38 -6.93 -0.81
CA GLU A 27 -2.43 -7.94 0.25
C GLU A 27 -1.66 -7.44 1.49
N GLY A 28 -0.57 -6.71 1.26
CA GLY A 28 0.34 -6.19 2.29
C GLY A 28 1.82 -6.53 2.04
N ASN A 29 2.15 -7.16 0.91
CA ASN A 29 3.52 -7.57 0.62
C ASN A 29 4.34 -6.40 0.09
N ILE A 30 5.60 -6.31 0.53
CA ILE A 30 6.54 -5.29 0.05
C ILE A 30 7.08 -5.72 -1.32
N LEU A 31 6.73 -4.98 -2.37
CA LEU A 31 7.22 -5.21 -3.74
C LEU A 31 8.61 -4.59 -3.95
N ALA A 32 8.84 -3.42 -3.35
CA ALA A 32 10.13 -2.75 -3.35
C ALA A 32 10.26 -1.86 -2.11
N LYS A 33 11.47 -1.71 -1.58
CA LYS A 33 11.78 -0.78 -0.50
C LYS A 33 13.19 -0.20 -0.64
N PHE A 34 13.34 0.97 -0.06
CA PHE A 34 14.61 1.56 0.33
C PHE A 34 14.77 1.43 1.85
N GLU A 35 16.01 1.41 2.32
CA GLU A 35 16.30 1.69 3.71
C GLU A 35 16.67 3.17 3.85
N GLU A 36 17.96 3.50 3.83
CA GLU A 36 18.48 4.86 3.99
C GLU A 36 19.16 5.38 2.71
N GLU A 37 19.32 4.54 1.70
CA GLU A 37 20.02 4.89 0.46
C GLU A 37 19.17 5.72 -0.51
N GLU A 38 19.83 6.65 -1.22
CA GLU A 38 19.22 7.38 -2.32
C GLU A 38 19.11 6.50 -3.58
N GLY A 39 18.04 6.69 -4.35
CA GLY A 39 17.94 6.06 -5.67
C GLY A 39 16.52 5.98 -6.23
N LEU A 40 16.36 5.11 -7.23
CA LEU A 40 15.09 4.77 -7.86
C LEU A 40 14.82 3.26 -7.77
N LYS A 41 13.61 2.88 -7.33
CA LYS A 41 13.08 1.51 -7.44
C LYS A 41 11.85 1.55 -8.33
N ILE A 42 11.69 0.50 -9.12
CA ILE A 42 10.57 0.31 -10.04
C ILE A 42 9.95 -1.04 -9.70
N ALA A 43 8.62 -1.10 -9.68
CA ALA A 43 7.87 -2.34 -9.53
C ALA A 43 6.73 -2.36 -10.55
N GLU A 44 6.44 -3.54 -11.08
CA GLU A 44 5.26 -3.78 -11.90
C GLU A 44 4.07 -4.12 -11.01
N ILE A 45 2.89 -3.59 -11.37
CA ILE A 45 1.65 -3.85 -10.64
C ILE A 45 0.61 -4.44 -11.58
N ASP A 46 -0.21 -5.36 -11.04
CA ASP A 46 -1.30 -6.01 -11.77
C ASP A 46 -2.63 -5.65 -11.10
N LEU A 47 -3.39 -4.77 -11.77
CA LEU A 47 -4.71 -4.35 -11.28
C LEU A 47 -5.78 -5.42 -11.47
N ALA A 48 -5.62 -6.34 -12.43
CA ALA A 48 -6.57 -7.42 -12.64
C ALA A 48 -6.49 -8.46 -11.51
N ARG A 49 -5.30 -8.69 -10.97
CA ARG A 49 -5.12 -9.51 -9.76
C ARG A 49 -5.77 -8.88 -8.53
N GLN A 50 -5.57 -7.58 -8.33
CA GLN A 50 -6.22 -6.83 -7.25
C GLN A 50 -7.76 -6.91 -7.36
N GLU A 51 -8.31 -6.78 -8.56
CA GLU A 51 -9.76 -6.88 -8.76
C GLU A 51 -10.29 -8.28 -8.43
N LYS A 52 -9.53 -9.34 -8.76
CA LYS A 52 -9.88 -10.71 -8.36
C LYS A 52 -9.82 -10.89 -6.85
N TRP A 53 -8.81 -10.32 -6.19
CA TRP A 53 -8.65 -10.35 -4.74
C TRP A 53 -9.85 -9.72 -4.02
N ARG A 54 -10.32 -8.56 -4.49
CA ARG A 54 -11.50 -7.86 -3.96
C ARG A 54 -12.81 -8.64 -4.05
N LYS A 55 -12.86 -9.69 -4.89
CA LYS A 55 -14.02 -10.61 -5.00
C LYS A 55 -13.93 -11.77 -4.02
N ILE A 56 -12.76 -12.00 -3.43
CA ILE A 56 -12.48 -13.07 -2.47
C ILE A 56 -12.53 -12.52 -1.04
N VAL A 57 -12.02 -11.29 -0.84
CA VAL A 57 -11.96 -10.62 0.46
C VAL A 57 -13.14 -9.67 0.63
N THR A 58 -13.93 -9.86 1.69
CA THR A 58 -15.19 -9.15 1.95
C THR A 58 -15.04 -7.96 2.90
N LEU A 59 -13.82 -7.46 3.11
CA LEU A 59 -13.52 -6.45 4.15
C LEU A 59 -14.40 -5.21 4.05
N PHE A 60 -14.73 -4.75 2.84
CA PHE A 60 -15.62 -3.61 2.63
C PHE A 60 -17.10 -3.93 2.88
N GLU A 61 -17.54 -5.14 2.54
CA GLU A 61 -18.90 -5.62 2.75
C GLU A 61 -19.19 -5.83 4.24
N ASP A 62 -18.17 -6.23 4.99
CA ASP A 62 -18.24 -6.45 6.44
C ASP A 62 -18.22 -5.12 7.25
N ARG A 63 -17.97 -3.98 6.60
CA ARG A 63 -17.98 -2.67 7.29
C ARG A 63 -19.39 -2.30 7.73
N ARG A 64 -19.49 -1.65 8.90
CA ARG A 64 -20.74 -1.17 9.51
C ARG A 64 -20.77 0.37 9.56
N PRO A 65 -20.83 1.07 8.40
CA PRO A 65 -20.71 2.53 8.31
C PRO A 65 -21.81 3.27 9.07
N GLU A 66 -22.92 2.63 9.44
CA GLU A 66 -23.94 3.21 10.29
C GLU A 66 -23.50 3.40 11.75
N LEU A 67 -22.45 2.71 12.19
CA LEU A 67 -21.93 2.77 13.57
C LEU A 67 -20.86 3.86 13.76
N TYR A 68 -20.37 4.48 12.68
CA TYR A 68 -19.32 5.50 12.75
C TYR A 68 -19.51 6.56 11.66
N ARG A 69 -19.15 7.82 11.95
CA ARG A 69 -19.03 8.84 10.90
C ARG A 69 -17.58 8.92 10.46
N LEU A 70 -17.36 8.71 9.17
CA LEU A 70 -16.16 9.19 8.49
C LEU A 70 -16.38 10.69 8.27
N GLY A 71 -15.68 11.51 9.05
CA GLY A 71 -15.69 12.98 8.94
C GLY A 71 -14.82 13.47 7.78
#